data_AF-A0A4S8KWK7-F1
#
_entry.id   AF-A0A4S8KWK7-F1
#
_cell.length_a   1.000
_cell.length_b   1.000
_cell.length_c   1.000
_cell.angle_alpha   90.00
_cell.angle_beta   90.00
_cell.angle_gamma   90.00
#
_symmetry.space_group_name_H-M   'P 1'
#
loop_
_entity.id
_entity.type
_entity.pdbx_description
1 polymer ?
#
loop_
_entity_poly.entity_id
_entity_poly.type
_entity_poly.pdbx_seq_one_letter_code
_entity_poly.pdbx_strand_id
1 'polypeptide(L)' 'LIYLPPYSPDLNPIEESFSTWKAYLQANGVLIRTHDDPILALLDSCGCITAEMAVGWFRHAGY' A
#
# COMPACT_ATOMS: atom_id res chain seq x y z
N LEU A 1 12.00 8.49 -16.24
CA LEU A 1 12.61 7.62 -15.20
C LEU A 1 13.32 8.52 -14.21
N ILE A 2 13.06 8.36 -12.91
CA ILE A 2 13.75 9.08 -11.82
C ILE A 2 14.78 8.11 -11.23
N TYR A 3 15.99 8.57 -10.96
CA TYR A 3 17.02 7.76 -10.30
C TYR A 3 16.66 7.55 -8.82
N LEU A 4 16.65 6.30 -8.37
CA LEU A 4 16.51 5.91 -6.98
C LEU A 4 17.82 5.29 -6.50
N PRO A 5 18.49 5.85 -5.48
CA PRO A 5 19.71 5.26 -4.94
C PRO A 5 19.44 3.86 -4.35
N PRO A 6 20.41 2.93 -4.40
CA PRO A 6 20.27 1.62 -3.77
C PRO A 6 19.95 1.72 -2.27
N TYR A 7 19.15 0.78 -1.76
CA TYR A 7 18.76 0.67 -0.34
C TYR A 7 18.16 1.95 0.25
N SER A 8 17.46 2.75 -0.56
CA SER A 8 16.78 3.98 -0.13
C SER A 8 15.25 3.80 -0.13
N PRO A 9 14.69 2.90 0.70
CA PRO A 9 13.24 2.67 0.74
C PRO A 9 12.48 3.95 1.14
N ASP A 10 13.07 4.80 1.97
CA ASP A 10 12.49 6.08 2.40
C ASP A 10 12.29 7.07 1.24
N LEU A 11 12.96 6.86 0.11
CA LEU A 11 12.82 7.67 -1.11
C LEU A 11 11.84 7.06 -2.12
N ASN A 12 11.14 5.99 -1.75
CA ASN A 12 10.21 5.29 -2.63
C ASN A 12 8.80 5.25 -2.01
N PRO A 13 7.86 6.09 -2.49
CA PRO A 13 6.53 6.23 -1.87
C PRO A 13 5.68 4.95 -1.93
N ILE A 14 6.06 3.96 -2.75
CA ILE A 14 5.37 2.68 -2.80
C ILE A 14 5.55 1.86 -1.51
N GLU A 15 6.62 2.10 -0.74
CA GLU A 15 6.90 1.36 0.50
C GLU A 15 5.83 1.63 1.57
N GLU A 16 5.38 2.89 1.68
CA GLU A 16 4.33 3.31 2.60
C GLU A 16 2.95 2.79 2.15
N SER A 17 2.72 2.77 0.84
CA SER A 17 1.53 2.16 0.24
C SER A 17 1.44 0.66 0.57
N PHE A 18 2.53 -0.09 0.37
CA PHE A 18 2.56 -1.53 0.71
C PHE A 18 2.44 -1.77 2.21
N SER A 19 3.08 -0.95 3.04
CA SER A 19 2.99 -1.05 4.50
C SER A 19 1.56 -0.85 4.99
N THR A 20 0.87 0.16 4.45
CA THR A 20 -0.55 0.44 4.72
C THR A 20 -1.42 -0.75 4.32
N TRP A 21 -1.28 -1.20 3.08
CA TRP A 21 -2.10 -2.29 2.57
C TRP A 21 -1.87 -3.57 3.36
N LYS A 22 -0.61 -3.90 3.66
CA LYS A 22 -0.26 -5.05 4.51
C LYS A 22 -0.90 -4.96 5.90
N ALA A 23 -0.88 -3.80 6.54
CA ALA A 23 -1.52 -3.60 7.84
C ALA A 23 -3.04 -3.81 7.74
N TYR A 24 -3.68 -3.33 6.68
CA TYR A 24 -5.09 -3.59 6.40
C TYR A 24 -5.38 -5.08 6.23
N LEU A 25 -4.56 -5.80 5.45
CA LEU A 25 -4.69 -7.24 5.25
C LEU A 25 -4.52 -8.03 6.55
N GLN A 26 -3.61 -7.61 7.43
CA GLN A 26 -3.42 -8.24 8.73
C GLN A 26 -4.65 -8.05 9.64
N ALA A 27 -5.22 -6.84 9.66
CA ALA A 27 -6.41 -6.53 10.44
C ALA A 27 -7.67 -7.26 9.91
N ASN A 28 -7.77 -7.43 8.59
CA ASN A 28 -8.96 -8.01 7.92
C ASN A 28 -8.76 -9.44 7.44
N GLY A 29 -7.67 -10.10 7.83
CA GLY A 29 -7.23 -11.35 7.21
C GLY A 29 -8.23 -12.50 7.31
N VAL A 30 -9.05 -12.55 8.36
CA VAL A 30 -10.13 -13.55 8.47
C VAL A 30 -11.18 -13.33 7.39
N LEU A 31 -11.71 -12.10 7.27
CA LEU A 31 -12.73 -11.73 6.29
C LEU A 31 -12.26 -12.04 4.85
N ILE A 32 -11.01 -11.69 4.52
CA ILE A 32 -10.44 -11.89 3.19
C ILE A 32 -10.29 -13.39 2.87
N ARG A 33 -9.84 -14.20 3.83
CA ARG A 33 -9.66 -15.65 3.63
C ARG A 33 -10.97 -16.42 3.57
N THR A 34 -12.03 -15.91 4.17
CA THR A 34 -13.36 -16.55 4.16
C THR A 34 -14.27 -16.02 3.06
N HIS A 35 -13.81 -15.07 2.23
CA HIS A 35 -14.57 -14.54 1.12
C HIS A 35 -14.70 -15.60 0.00
N ASP A 36 -15.85 -15.62 -0.67
CA ASP A 36 -16.13 -16.58 -1.77
C ASP A 36 -15.15 -16.43 -2.93
N ASP A 37 -14.69 -15.20 -3.15
CA ASP A 37 -13.59 -14.87 -4.05
C ASP A 37 -12.49 -14.11 -3.29
N PRO A 38 -11.44 -14.79 -2.82
CA PRO A 38 -10.35 -14.16 -2.07
C PRO A 38 -9.46 -13.26 -2.95
N ILE A 39 -9.45 -13.44 -4.27
CA ILE A 39 -8.70 -12.58 -5.19
C ILE A 39 -9.44 -11.25 -5.36
N LEU A 40 -10.75 -11.29 -5.55
CA LEU A 40 -11.56 -10.08 -5.58
C LEU A 40 -11.47 -9.31 -4.26
N ALA A 41 -11.57 -10.01 -3.12
CA ALA A 41 -11.40 -9.38 -1.80
C ALA A 41 -10.02 -8.73 -1.62
N LEU A 42 -8.97 -9.34 -2.18
CA LEU A 42 -7.62 -8.76 -2.20
C LEU A 42 -7.59 -7.49 -3.06
N LEU A 43 -8.19 -7.49 -4.24
CA LEU A 43 -8.26 -6.30 -5.11
C LEU A 43 -9.06 -5.17 -4.46
N ASP A 44 -10.21 -5.47 -3.87
CA ASP A 44 -11.05 -4.49 -3.17
C ASP A 44 -10.33 -3.88 -1.98
N SER A 45 -9.50 -4.67 -1.28
CA SER A 45 -8.71 -4.17 -0.16
C SER A 45 -7.69 -3.10 -0.53
N CYS A 46 -7.29 -2.98 -1.81
CA CYS A 46 -6.49 -1.84 -2.29
C CYS A 46 -7.22 -0.50 -2.08
N GLY A 47 -8.56 -0.51 -1.98
CA GLY A 47 -9.36 0.67 -1.67
C GLY A 47 -9.11 1.27 -0.28
N CYS A 48 -8.33 0.63 0.58
CA CYS A 48 -7.87 1.24 1.84
C CYS A 48 -6.87 2.40 1.64
N ILE A 49 -6.26 2.50 0.45
CA ILE A 49 -5.32 3.56 0.10
C ILE A 49 -6.09 4.74 -0.50
N THR A 50 -5.96 5.92 0.11
CA THR A 50 -6.62 7.15 -0.35
C THR A 50 -5.68 8.04 -1.18
N ALA A 51 -6.26 8.96 -1.94
CA ALA A 51 -5.49 9.95 -2.71
C ALA A 51 -4.67 10.87 -1.79
N GLU A 52 -5.22 11.24 -0.63
CA GLU A 52 -4.56 12.07 0.38
C GLU A 52 -3.32 11.38 0.94
N MET A 53 -3.41 10.07 1.21
CA MET A 53 -2.28 9.26 1.65
C MET A 53 -1.19 9.22 0.60
N ALA A 54 -1.55 8.97 -0.67
CA ALA A 54 -0.61 8.97 -1.78
C ALA A 54 0.13 10.32 -1.89
N VAL A 55 -0.59 11.44 -1.85
CA VAL A 55 0.02 12.78 -1.87
C VAL A 55 0.97 12.98 -0.68
N GLY A 56 0.62 12.48 0.51
CA GLY A 56 1.48 12.51 1.69
C GLY A 56 2.79 11.74 1.50
N TRP A 57 2.73 10.53 0.95
CA TRP A 57 3.88 9.67 0.70
C TRP A 57 4.82 10.22 -0.37
N PHE A 58 4.27 10.78 -1.45
CA PHE A 58 5.09 11.48 -2.44
C PHE A 58 5.87 12.64 -1.80
N ARG A 59 5.20 13.47 -0.98
CA ARG A 59 5.88 14.56 -0.25
C ARG A 59 6.94 14.05 0.72
N HIS A 60 6.64 12.98 1.46
CA HIS A 60 7.58 12.37 2.40
C HIS A 60 8.85 11.85 1.69
N ALA A 61 8.68 11.20 0.54
CA ALA A 61 9.76 10.71 -0.31
C ALA A 61 10.48 11.82 -1.11
N GLY A 62 10.07 13.09 -0.99
CA GLY A 62 10.73 14.24 -1.61
C GLY A 62 10.22 14.65 -2.99
N TYR A 63 8.97 14.30 -3.33
CA TYR A 63 8.30 14.61 -4.60
C TYR A 63 7.20 15.68 -4.49
#